data_AF-A0A959ENF1-F1
#
_entry.id   AF-A0A959ENF1-F1
#
_cell.length_a   1.000
_cell.length_b   1.000
_cell.length_c   1.000
_cell.angle_alpha   90.00
_cell.angle_beta   90.00
_cell.angle_gamma   90.00
#
_symmetry.space_group_name_H-M   'P 1'
#
loop_
_entity.id
_entity.type
_entity.pdbx_description
1 polymer ?
#
loop_
_entity_poly.entity_id
_entity_poly.type
_entity_poly.pdbx_seq_one_letter_code
_entity_poly.pdbx_strand_id
1 'polypeptide(L)'
;LPAVQVYRTFLQLLREHEDTEAYFSAKALILEHEALFDLPEKETFFIGLFNFCSRRINVHNDEFFYREYLDSGRRLIESGVALADGNLSPWLYKNLVTVGLKTQDFPWVWKFLHRFRDQLPEAYRDPIYQYNLAHYHYYRREYDQAQRLLATLDFREVFMAMSTRNLLVKIYYETGQTELLHSLLEAYRIYTLRNSAITERNRNQVHRFIDLTRKMAKVEKWEAEKLEELLEQL
;
A
#
# COMPACT_ATOMS: atom_id res chain seq x y z
N LEU A 1 -32.63 17.75 -1.15
CA LEU A 1 -32.06 17.33 -2.45
C LEU A 1 -30.98 16.30 -2.17
N PRO A 2 -31.08 15.06 -2.70
CA PRO A 2 -30.13 13.99 -2.43
C PRO A 2 -28.66 14.38 -2.70
N ALA A 3 -28.39 15.07 -3.82
CA ALA A 3 -27.04 15.55 -4.13
C ALA A 3 -26.44 16.47 -3.05
N VAL A 4 -27.25 17.35 -2.45
CA VAL A 4 -26.81 18.24 -1.35
C VAL A 4 -26.48 17.45 -0.09
N GLN A 5 -27.22 16.37 0.19
CA GLN A 5 -26.94 15.50 1.33
C GLN A 5 -25.62 14.76 1.15
N VAL A 6 -25.35 14.20 -0.04
CA VAL A 6 -24.07 13.55 -0.38
C VAL A 6 -22.91 14.52 -0.20
N TYR A 7 -23.00 15.72 -0.77
CA TYR A 7 -21.95 16.73 -0.62
C TYR A 7 -21.74 17.14 0.84
N ARG A 8 -22.82 17.28 1.61
CA ARG A 8 -22.73 17.61 3.04
C ARG A 8 -22.00 16.52 3.83
N THR A 9 -22.36 15.24 3.65
CA THR A 9 -21.71 14.14 4.36
C THR A 9 -20.28 13.92 3.89
N PHE A 10 -20.00 14.15 2.61
CA PHE A 10 -18.64 14.12 2.08
C PHE A 10 -17.76 15.21 2.70
N LEU A 11 -18.25 16.45 2.79
CA LEU A 11 -17.54 17.53 3.48
C LEU A 11 -17.32 17.25 4.97
N GLN A 12 -18.28 16.59 5.62
CA GLN A 12 -18.14 16.15 7.02
C GLN A 12 -17.02 15.10 7.14
N LEU A 13 -17.00 14.08 6.30
CA LEU A 13 -15.91 13.09 6.22
C LEU A 13 -14.54 13.75 6.03
N LEU A 14 -14.46 14.77 5.17
CA LEU A 14 -13.22 15.51 4.93
C LEU A 14 -12.78 16.40 6.11
N ARG A 15 -13.65 16.66 7.09
CA ARG A 15 -13.32 17.45 8.30
C ARG A 15 -13.07 16.55 9.52
N GLU A 16 -13.85 15.49 9.65
CA GLU A 16 -13.87 14.58 10.80
C GLU A 16 -13.04 13.33 10.50
N HIS A 17 -11.73 13.51 10.45
CA HIS A 17 -10.81 12.51 9.92
C HIS A 17 -10.69 11.19 10.72
N GLU A 18 -11.34 11.09 11.88
CA GLU A 18 -11.31 9.91 12.75
C GLU A 18 -12.71 9.35 13.05
N ASP A 19 -13.77 10.05 12.61
CA ASP A 19 -15.14 9.64 12.87
C ASP A 19 -15.58 8.56 11.86
N THR A 20 -15.68 7.33 12.34
CA THR A 20 -16.10 6.19 11.53
C THR A 20 -17.59 6.25 11.16
N GLU A 21 -18.44 6.86 11.99
CA GLU A 21 -19.87 7.03 11.67
C GLU A 21 -20.04 8.00 10.51
N ALA A 22 -19.29 9.10 10.51
CA ALA A 22 -19.26 10.05 9.40
C ALA A 22 -18.81 9.36 8.09
N TYR A 23 -17.81 8.46 8.16
CA TYR A 23 -17.38 7.64 7.02
C TYR A 23 -18.48 6.73 6.49
N PHE A 24 -19.14 5.96 7.35
CA PHE A 24 -20.19 5.03 6.88
C PHE A 24 -21.41 5.77 6.34
N SER A 25 -21.79 6.87 6.96
CA SER A 25 -22.88 7.75 6.49
C SER A 25 -22.56 8.31 5.10
N ALA A 26 -21.35 8.86 4.91
CA ALA A 26 -20.91 9.34 3.61
C ALA A 26 -20.87 8.23 2.55
N LYS A 27 -20.25 7.08 2.87
CA LYS A 27 -20.17 5.92 1.97
C LYS A 27 -21.56 5.47 1.52
N ALA A 28 -22.50 5.31 2.45
CA ALA A 28 -23.86 4.86 2.14
C ALA A 28 -24.54 5.80 1.14
N LEU A 29 -24.53 7.11 1.41
CA LEU A 29 -25.18 8.10 0.54
C LEU A 29 -24.49 8.25 -0.83
N ILE A 30 -23.16 8.21 -0.86
CA ILE A 30 -22.39 8.23 -2.12
C ILE A 30 -22.79 7.04 -3.00
N LEU A 31 -22.87 5.83 -2.42
CA LEU A 31 -23.19 4.63 -3.17
C LEU A 31 -24.67 4.53 -3.57
N GLU A 32 -25.58 5.05 -2.75
CA GLU A 32 -27.02 5.09 -3.03
C GLU A 32 -27.34 6.06 -4.19
N HIS A 33 -26.63 7.19 -4.24
CA HIS A 33 -26.92 8.27 -5.18
C HIS A 33 -25.82 8.47 -6.24
N GLU A 34 -24.96 7.46 -6.44
CA GLU A 34 -23.82 7.50 -7.36
C GLU A 34 -24.24 7.95 -8.78
N ALA A 35 -25.42 7.55 -9.26
CA ALA A 35 -25.92 7.89 -10.59
C ALA A 35 -26.18 9.39 -10.80
N LEU A 36 -26.22 10.21 -9.74
CA LEU A 36 -26.45 11.66 -9.84
C LEU A 36 -25.20 12.45 -10.24
N PHE A 37 -24.03 11.82 -10.19
CA PHE A 37 -22.75 12.50 -10.31
C PHE A 37 -22.03 12.08 -11.60
N ASP A 38 -21.18 12.97 -12.10
CA ASP A 38 -20.28 12.66 -13.20
C ASP A 38 -19.08 11.84 -12.74
N LEU A 39 -18.24 11.43 -13.70
CA LEU A 39 -17.07 10.61 -13.41
C LEU A 39 -16.05 11.32 -12.49
N PRO A 40 -15.64 12.59 -12.75
CA PRO A 40 -14.76 13.34 -11.84
C PRO A 40 -15.27 13.47 -10.41
N GLU A 41 -16.57 13.70 -10.22
CA GLU A 41 -17.20 13.78 -8.91
C GLU A 41 -17.12 12.43 -8.17
N LYS A 42 -17.42 11.32 -8.86
CA LYS A 42 -17.30 9.97 -8.29
C LYS A 42 -15.87 9.67 -7.88
N GLU A 43 -14.90 9.93 -8.75
CA GLU A 43 -13.48 9.73 -8.44
C GLU A 43 -13.09 10.51 -7.18
N THR A 44 -13.52 11.76 -7.06
CA THR A 44 -13.28 12.60 -5.88
C THR A 44 -13.87 11.98 -4.61
N PHE A 45 -15.09 11.46 -4.67
CA PHE A 45 -15.73 10.79 -3.54
C PHE A 45 -14.98 9.53 -3.10
N PHE A 46 -14.61 8.66 -4.04
CA PHE A 46 -13.85 7.45 -3.73
C PHE A 46 -12.43 7.76 -3.22
N ILE A 47 -11.77 8.80 -3.73
CA ILE A 47 -10.50 9.28 -3.18
C ILE A 47 -10.67 9.65 -1.70
N GLY A 48 -11.72 10.37 -1.34
CA GLY A 48 -12.00 10.70 0.06
C GLY A 48 -12.22 9.46 0.94
N LEU A 49 -13.00 8.49 0.45
CA LEU A 49 -13.21 7.21 1.16
C LEU A 49 -11.91 6.43 1.36
N PHE A 50 -11.07 6.33 0.32
CA PHE A 50 -9.77 5.65 0.40
C PHE A 50 -8.78 6.38 1.30
N ASN A 51 -8.78 7.71 1.30
CA ASN A 51 -7.93 8.50 2.18
C ASN A 51 -8.30 8.28 3.65
N PHE A 52 -9.60 8.22 3.97
CA PHE A 52 -10.07 7.89 5.31
C PHE A 52 -9.60 6.48 5.73
N CYS A 53 -9.86 5.47 4.89
CA CYS A 53 -9.40 4.09 5.15
C CYS A 53 -7.88 4.03 5.34
N SER A 54 -7.12 4.69 4.47
CA SER A 54 -5.65 4.74 4.54
C SER A 54 -5.17 5.38 5.84
N ARG A 55 -5.85 6.41 6.33
CA ARG A 55 -5.52 7.03 7.62
C ARG A 55 -5.79 6.07 8.78
N ARG A 56 -6.94 5.40 8.81
CA ARG A 56 -7.26 4.39 9.84
C ARG A 56 -6.22 3.27 9.88
N ILE A 57 -5.85 2.76 8.69
CA ILE A 57 -4.83 1.74 8.53
C ILE A 57 -3.46 2.23 9.01
N ASN A 58 -3.01 3.40 8.56
CA ASN A 58 -1.65 3.87 8.82
C ASN A 58 -1.43 4.36 10.26
N VAL A 59 -2.48 4.86 10.92
CA VAL A 59 -2.38 5.40 12.30
C VAL A 59 -2.70 4.35 13.35
N HIS A 60 -3.71 3.51 13.11
CA HIS A 60 -4.22 2.59 14.13
C HIS A 60 -3.99 1.11 13.79
N ASN A 61 -3.40 0.82 12.63
CA ASN A 61 -3.34 -0.54 12.07
C ASN A 61 -4.72 -1.23 12.10
N ASP A 62 -5.77 -0.45 11.81
CA ASP A 62 -7.15 -0.89 11.95
C ASP A 62 -7.48 -1.93 10.86
N GLU A 63 -7.50 -3.20 11.26
CA GLU A 63 -7.64 -4.32 10.33
C GLU A 63 -8.95 -4.30 9.55
N PHE A 64 -10.00 -3.77 10.18
CA PHE A 64 -11.33 -3.66 9.58
C PHE A 64 -11.28 -2.77 8.33
N PHE A 65 -10.50 -1.69 8.36
CA PHE A 65 -10.42 -0.76 7.24
C PHE A 65 -9.63 -1.29 6.03
N TYR A 66 -8.85 -2.38 6.15
CA TYR A 66 -8.33 -3.05 4.96
C TYR A 66 -9.46 -3.68 4.13
N ARG A 67 -10.45 -4.30 4.79
CA ARG A 67 -11.62 -4.88 4.11
C ARG A 67 -12.49 -3.80 3.50
N GLU A 68 -12.75 -2.73 4.24
CA GLU A 68 -13.53 -1.58 3.73
C GLU A 68 -12.88 -0.92 2.51
N TYR A 69 -11.56 -0.76 2.52
CA TYR A 69 -10.82 -0.25 1.36
C TYR A 69 -11.01 -1.18 0.17
N LEU A 70 -10.82 -2.49 0.38
CA LEU A 70 -10.90 -3.49 -0.69
C LEU A 70 -12.31 -3.55 -1.30
N ASP A 71 -13.35 -3.55 -0.48
CA ASP A 71 -14.74 -3.63 -0.97
C ASP A 71 -15.13 -2.37 -1.74
N SER A 72 -14.73 -1.19 -1.26
CA SER A 72 -14.92 0.07 -2.01
C SER A 72 -14.13 0.07 -3.32
N GLY A 73 -12.92 -0.50 -3.31
CA GLY A 73 -12.06 -0.70 -4.46
C GLY A 73 -12.65 -1.62 -5.53
N ARG A 74 -13.22 -2.75 -5.12
CA ARG A 74 -13.91 -3.68 -6.02
C ARG A 74 -15.04 -3.00 -6.75
N ARG A 75 -15.88 -2.27 -6.00
CA ARG A 75 -17.02 -1.55 -6.58
C ARG A 75 -16.56 -0.48 -7.57
N LEU A 76 -15.52 0.29 -7.22
CA LEU A 76 -14.94 1.31 -8.11
C LEU A 76 -14.41 0.70 -9.42
N ILE A 77 -13.80 -0.48 -9.35
CA ILE A 77 -13.29 -1.21 -10.51
C ILE A 77 -14.45 -1.78 -11.36
N GLU A 78 -15.46 -2.36 -10.72
CA GLU A 78 -16.63 -2.95 -11.39
C GLU A 78 -17.52 -1.90 -12.07
N SER A 79 -17.62 -0.70 -11.49
CA SER A 79 -18.35 0.41 -12.09
C SER A 79 -17.61 1.09 -13.24
N GLY A 80 -16.33 0.77 -13.46
CA GLY A 80 -15.48 1.40 -14.47
C GLY A 80 -14.97 2.79 -14.10
N VAL A 81 -15.37 3.31 -12.93
CA VAL A 81 -14.98 4.66 -12.44
C VAL A 81 -13.46 4.74 -12.20
N ALA A 82 -12.80 3.62 -11.90
CA ALA A 82 -11.35 3.59 -11.66
C ALA A 82 -10.47 3.94 -12.89
N LEU A 83 -11.05 3.97 -14.10
CA LEU A 83 -10.31 4.06 -15.36
C LEU A 83 -10.40 5.47 -15.96
N ALA A 84 -9.55 6.38 -15.48
CA ALA A 84 -9.38 7.70 -16.08
C ALA A 84 -8.69 7.57 -17.44
N ASP A 85 -9.36 8.01 -18.51
CA ASP A 85 -8.89 7.84 -19.91
C ASP A 85 -8.51 6.39 -20.25
N GLY A 86 -9.21 5.41 -19.67
CA GLY A 86 -8.93 3.98 -19.85
C GLY A 86 -7.74 3.46 -19.05
N ASN A 87 -7.06 4.31 -18.27
CA ASN A 87 -5.92 3.94 -17.44
C ASN A 87 -6.29 3.83 -15.96
N LEU A 88 -5.73 2.82 -15.30
CA LEU A 88 -5.79 2.65 -13.87
C LEU A 88 -4.56 3.28 -13.21
N SER A 89 -4.79 4.12 -12.21
CA SER A 89 -3.71 4.72 -11.42
C SER A 89 -2.77 3.64 -10.85
N PRO A 90 -1.43 3.75 -11.07
CA PRO A 90 -0.46 2.84 -10.49
C PRO A 90 -0.54 2.74 -8.95
N TRP A 91 -0.94 3.83 -8.31
CA TRP A 91 -1.08 3.91 -6.86
C TRP A 91 -2.31 3.16 -6.37
N LEU A 92 -3.45 3.34 -7.05
CA LEU A 92 -4.66 2.58 -6.74
C LEU A 92 -4.41 1.09 -6.97
N TYR A 93 -3.78 0.72 -8.09
CA TYR A 93 -3.39 -0.67 -8.37
C TYR A 93 -2.56 -1.27 -7.25
N LYS A 94 -1.47 -0.60 -6.83
CA LYS A 94 -0.61 -1.05 -5.72
C LYS A 94 -1.36 -1.16 -4.40
N ASN A 95 -2.22 -0.18 -4.09
CA ASN A 95 -2.97 -0.16 -2.84
C ASN A 95 -3.99 -1.29 -2.78
N LEU A 96 -4.74 -1.51 -3.87
CA LEU A 96 -5.70 -2.60 -4.00
C LEU A 96 -5.04 -3.98 -3.84
N VAL A 97 -3.88 -4.19 -4.46
CA VAL A 97 -3.08 -5.41 -4.23
C VAL A 97 -2.68 -5.51 -2.77
N THR A 98 -2.19 -4.43 -2.17
CA THR A 98 -1.72 -4.42 -0.77
C THR A 98 -2.85 -4.79 0.20
N VAL A 99 -4.03 -4.16 0.09
CA VAL A 99 -5.16 -4.47 0.97
C VAL A 99 -5.74 -5.85 0.68
N GLY A 100 -5.74 -6.31 -0.57
CA GLY A 100 -6.13 -7.68 -0.94
C GLY A 100 -5.23 -8.75 -0.32
N LEU A 101 -3.92 -8.51 -0.30
CA LEU A 101 -2.96 -9.40 0.36
C LEU A 101 -3.11 -9.37 1.89
N LYS A 102 -3.31 -8.18 2.48
CA LYS A 102 -3.54 -8.02 3.93
C LYS A 102 -4.83 -8.70 4.41
N THR A 103 -5.86 -8.70 3.58
CA THR A 103 -7.13 -9.42 3.83
C THR A 103 -7.08 -10.90 3.43
N GLN A 104 -5.93 -11.38 2.94
CA GLN A 104 -5.68 -12.76 2.51
C GLN A 104 -6.56 -13.25 1.35
N ASP A 105 -7.14 -12.34 0.56
CA ASP A 105 -7.91 -12.70 -0.63
C ASP A 105 -6.99 -12.90 -1.86
N PHE A 106 -6.15 -13.92 -1.78
CA PHE A 106 -5.20 -14.28 -2.84
C PHE A 106 -5.87 -14.54 -4.20
N PRO A 107 -7.01 -15.27 -4.29
CA PRO A 107 -7.67 -15.51 -5.58
C PRO A 107 -8.09 -14.20 -6.26
N TRP A 108 -8.60 -13.23 -5.49
CA TRP A 108 -8.96 -11.93 -6.03
C TRP A 108 -7.73 -11.16 -6.49
N VAL A 109 -6.67 -11.08 -5.67
CA VAL A 109 -5.43 -10.37 -6.02
C VAL A 109 -4.82 -10.93 -7.29
N TRP A 110 -4.74 -12.26 -7.42
CA TRP A 110 -4.20 -12.91 -8.61
C TRP A 110 -4.95 -12.50 -9.88
N LYS A 111 -6.29 -12.55 -9.85
CA LYS A 111 -7.14 -12.14 -10.98
C LYS A 111 -6.98 -10.66 -11.28
N PHE A 112 -6.98 -9.81 -10.26
CA PHE A 112 -6.83 -8.37 -10.41
C PHE A 112 -5.50 -7.99 -11.06
N LEU A 113 -4.39 -8.55 -10.57
CA LEU A 113 -3.05 -8.29 -11.09
C LEU A 113 -2.96 -8.52 -12.60
N HIS A 114 -3.45 -9.67 -13.05
CA HIS A 114 -3.33 -10.06 -14.45
C HIS A 114 -4.34 -9.32 -15.34
N ARG A 115 -5.56 -9.10 -14.83
CA ARG A 115 -6.63 -8.44 -15.59
C ARG A 115 -6.34 -6.96 -15.84
N PHE A 116 -5.77 -6.26 -14.87
CA PHE A 116 -5.60 -4.80 -14.92
C PHE A 116 -4.18 -4.35 -15.27
N ARG A 117 -3.30 -5.29 -15.66
CA ARG A 117 -1.93 -4.97 -16.09
C ARG A 117 -1.92 -4.00 -17.26
N ASP A 118 -2.68 -4.28 -18.32
CA ASP A 118 -2.59 -3.50 -19.56
C ASP A 118 -3.21 -2.10 -19.44
N GLN A 119 -4.06 -1.90 -18.43
CA GLN A 119 -4.65 -0.62 -18.05
C GLN A 119 -3.69 0.23 -17.19
N LEU A 120 -2.55 -0.29 -16.75
CA LEU A 120 -1.52 0.58 -16.19
C LEU A 120 -0.92 1.45 -17.32
N PRO A 121 -0.63 2.74 -17.04
CA PRO A 121 0.09 3.59 -17.97
C PRO A 121 1.41 2.94 -18.39
N GLU A 122 1.74 3.01 -19.67
CA GLU A 122 2.88 2.29 -20.27
C GLU A 122 4.20 2.52 -19.52
N ALA A 123 4.48 3.77 -19.12
CA ALA A 123 5.67 4.14 -18.37
C ALA A 123 5.80 3.46 -16.99
N TYR A 124 4.70 2.97 -16.44
CA TYR A 124 4.63 2.35 -15.11
C TYR A 124 4.26 0.86 -15.17
N ARG A 125 3.73 0.37 -16.29
CA ARG A 125 3.08 -0.94 -16.42
C ARG A 125 3.92 -2.09 -15.87
N ASP A 126 5.04 -2.37 -16.51
CA ASP A 126 5.88 -3.52 -16.16
C ASP A 126 6.49 -3.40 -14.76
N PRO A 127 7.11 -2.28 -14.35
CA PRO A 127 7.73 -2.22 -13.04
C PRO A 127 6.70 -2.28 -11.90
N ILE A 128 5.53 -1.64 -12.04
CA ILE A 128 4.46 -1.70 -11.03
C ILE A 128 3.83 -3.08 -10.98
N TYR A 129 3.57 -3.71 -12.14
CA TYR A 129 3.07 -5.08 -12.19
C TYR A 129 4.02 -6.05 -11.51
N GLN A 130 5.31 -6.03 -11.87
CA GLN A 130 6.33 -6.91 -11.30
C GLN A 130 6.52 -6.70 -9.80
N TYR A 131 6.54 -5.46 -9.32
CA TYR A 131 6.61 -5.17 -7.88
C TYR A 131 5.43 -5.80 -7.13
N ASN A 132 4.22 -5.63 -7.64
CA ASN A 132 3.02 -6.14 -6.99
C ASN A 132 2.91 -7.67 -7.10
N LEU A 133 3.40 -8.27 -8.19
CA LEU A 133 3.52 -9.72 -8.32
C LEU A 133 4.55 -10.28 -7.34
N ALA A 134 5.69 -9.61 -7.13
CA ALA A 134 6.66 -9.98 -6.11
C ALA A 134 6.04 -9.92 -4.70
N HIS A 135 5.22 -8.90 -4.44
CA HIS A 135 4.50 -8.76 -3.18
C HIS A 135 3.50 -9.92 -2.96
N TYR A 136 2.80 -10.34 -4.01
CA TYR A 136 1.93 -11.52 -3.98
C TYR A 136 2.71 -12.79 -3.61
N HIS A 137 3.84 -13.05 -4.27
CA HIS A 137 4.70 -14.20 -3.98
C HIS A 137 5.26 -14.15 -2.55
N TYR A 138 5.66 -12.97 -2.08
CA TYR A 138 6.11 -12.79 -0.70
C TYR A 138 5.05 -13.21 0.33
N TYR A 139 3.79 -12.76 0.19
CA TYR A 139 2.71 -13.19 1.11
C TYR A 139 2.40 -14.68 1.00
N ARG A 140 2.69 -15.30 -0.14
CA ARG A 140 2.58 -16.74 -0.34
C ARG A 140 3.79 -17.52 0.20
N ARG A 141 4.80 -16.83 0.75
CA ARG A 141 6.09 -17.37 1.20
C ARG A 141 6.94 -17.97 0.07
N GLU A 142 6.70 -17.53 -1.15
CA GLU A 142 7.43 -17.91 -2.37
C GLU A 142 8.61 -16.95 -2.59
N TYR A 143 9.52 -16.92 -1.61
CA TYR A 143 10.55 -15.88 -1.48
C TYR A 143 11.50 -15.81 -2.69
N ASP A 144 11.93 -16.94 -3.22
CA ASP A 144 12.85 -16.97 -4.37
C ASP A 144 12.23 -16.30 -5.60
N GLN A 145 10.93 -16.50 -5.82
CA GLN A 145 10.22 -15.89 -6.93
C GLN A 145 10.05 -14.38 -6.72
N ALA A 146 9.72 -13.97 -5.50
CA ALA A 146 9.66 -12.55 -5.14
C ALA A 146 11.02 -11.86 -5.34
N GLN A 147 12.13 -12.47 -4.90
CA GLN A 147 13.47 -11.89 -5.08
C GLN A 147 13.86 -11.73 -6.55
N ARG A 148 13.61 -12.76 -7.38
CA ARG A 148 13.92 -12.68 -8.83
C ARG A 148 13.21 -11.52 -9.51
N LEU A 149 11.94 -11.30 -9.17
CA LEU A 149 11.16 -10.18 -9.69
C LEU A 149 11.70 -8.83 -9.18
N LEU A 150 12.12 -8.74 -7.92
CA LEU A 150 12.63 -7.50 -7.34
C LEU A 150 14.03 -7.14 -7.85
N ALA A 151 14.86 -8.13 -8.20
CA ALA A 151 16.22 -7.91 -8.70
C ALA A 151 16.27 -7.17 -10.05
N THR A 152 15.20 -7.24 -10.84
CA THR A 152 15.11 -6.58 -12.15
C THR A 152 14.52 -5.18 -12.09
N LEU A 153 14.06 -4.74 -10.91
CA LEU A 153 13.33 -3.48 -10.76
C LEU A 153 14.26 -2.31 -10.44
N ASP A 154 14.28 -1.33 -11.33
CA ASP A 154 14.88 -0.02 -11.10
C ASP A 154 13.81 1.08 -11.19
N PHE A 155 13.38 1.57 -10.03
CA PHE A 155 12.36 2.62 -9.94
C PHE A 155 13.01 4.00 -9.86
N ARG A 156 12.66 4.86 -10.82
CA ARG A 156 12.96 6.30 -10.75
C ARG A 156 12.12 7.02 -9.71
N GLU A 157 10.90 6.53 -9.47
CA GLU A 157 10.01 7.07 -8.45
C GLU A 157 10.49 6.64 -7.06
N VAL A 158 10.67 7.62 -6.17
CA VAL A 158 11.37 7.49 -4.91
C VAL A 158 10.65 6.55 -3.94
N PHE A 159 9.34 6.66 -3.82
CA PHE A 159 8.56 5.84 -2.89
C PHE A 159 8.46 4.37 -3.32
N MET A 160 8.46 4.10 -4.63
CA MET A 160 8.53 2.74 -5.18
C MET A 160 9.92 2.14 -5.00
N ALA A 161 10.97 2.92 -5.18
CA ALA A 161 12.34 2.51 -4.90
C ALA A 161 12.53 2.15 -3.40
N MET A 162 11.92 2.91 -2.49
CA MET A 162 11.87 2.62 -1.06
C MET A 162 11.06 1.36 -0.76
N SER A 163 9.87 1.23 -1.34
CA SER A 163 8.97 0.09 -1.14
C SER A 163 9.62 -1.23 -1.60
N THR A 164 10.34 -1.22 -2.71
CA THR A 164 11.10 -2.37 -3.23
C THR A 164 12.19 -2.83 -2.25
N ARG A 165 12.95 -1.87 -1.70
CA ARG A 165 13.97 -2.15 -0.68
C ARG A 165 13.35 -2.69 0.61
N ASN A 166 12.22 -2.12 1.06
CA ASN A 166 11.51 -2.63 2.22
C ASN A 166 11.10 -4.09 2.02
N LEU A 167 10.56 -4.46 0.85
CA LEU A 167 10.16 -5.83 0.57
C LEU A 167 11.37 -6.79 0.54
N LEU A 168 12.48 -6.40 -0.10
CA LEU A 168 13.72 -7.18 -0.09
C LEU A 168 14.29 -7.36 1.32
N VAL A 169 14.27 -6.32 2.16
CA VAL A 169 14.68 -6.42 3.57
C VAL A 169 13.86 -7.48 4.30
N LYS A 170 12.54 -7.47 4.15
CA LYS A 170 11.65 -8.47 4.77
C LYS A 170 12.00 -9.88 4.30
N ILE A 171 12.23 -10.05 3.00
CA ILE A 171 12.59 -11.36 2.46
C ILE A 171 13.95 -11.83 3.02
N TYR A 172 14.99 -11.00 3.00
CA TYR A 172 16.30 -11.41 3.50
C TYR A 172 16.28 -11.73 4.99
N TYR A 173 15.48 -10.99 5.77
CA TYR A 173 15.25 -11.29 7.16
C TYR A 173 14.56 -12.66 7.35
N GLU A 174 13.45 -12.90 6.65
CA GLU A 174 12.67 -14.14 6.78
C GLU A 174 13.41 -15.39 6.28
N THR A 175 14.33 -15.21 5.33
CA THR A 175 15.13 -16.31 4.76
C THR A 175 16.49 -16.50 5.45
N GLY A 176 16.82 -15.66 6.45
CA GLY A 176 18.11 -15.74 7.17
C GLY A 176 19.33 -15.36 6.32
N GLN A 177 19.13 -14.57 5.25
CA GLN A 177 20.19 -14.13 4.35
C GLN A 177 20.91 -12.89 4.92
N THR A 178 21.58 -13.07 6.06
CA THR A 178 22.11 -11.98 6.91
C THR A 178 23.12 -11.08 6.21
N GLU A 179 24.04 -11.63 5.42
CA GLU A 179 25.04 -10.84 4.68
C GLU A 179 24.39 -9.94 3.61
N LEU A 180 23.41 -10.48 2.89
CA LEU A 180 22.63 -9.72 1.89
C LEU A 180 21.75 -8.66 2.56
N LEU A 181 21.16 -8.98 3.71
CA LEU A 181 20.41 -8.04 4.53
C LEU A 181 21.29 -6.86 4.95
N HIS A 182 22.46 -7.10 5.54
CA HIS A 182 23.35 -6.03 5.99
C HIS A 182 23.83 -5.15 4.83
N SER A 183 24.19 -5.77 3.71
CA SER A 183 24.60 -5.06 2.49
C SER A 183 23.48 -4.17 1.95
N LEU A 184 22.25 -4.70 1.89
CA LEU A 184 21.07 -3.96 1.44
C LEU A 184 20.75 -2.77 2.36
N LEU A 185 20.79 -2.98 3.68
CA LEU A 185 20.50 -1.93 4.65
C LEU A 185 21.50 -0.76 4.54
N GLU A 186 22.77 -1.06 4.29
CA GLU A 186 23.78 -0.01 4.09
C GLU A 186 23.57 0.73 2.76
N ALA A 187 23.30 0.00 1.67
CA ALA A 187 22.96 0.61 0.38
C ALA A 187 21.68 1.48 0.49
N TYR A 188 20.70 1.06 1.28
CA TYR A 188 19.47 1.80 1.51
C TYR A 188 19.73 3.10 2.29
N ARG A 189 20.57 3.07 3.33
CA ARG A 189 21.02 4.26 4.06
C ARG A 189 21.70 5.27 3.15
N ILE A 190 22.61 4.82 2.29
CA ILE A 190 23.34 5.69 1.35
C ILE A 190 22.37 6.29 0.32
N TYR A 191 21.45 5.48 -0.21
CA TYR A 191 20.43 5.93 -1.15
C TYR A 191 19.59 7.06 -0.55
N THR A 192 19.10 6.91 0.69
CA THR A 192 18.26 7.95 1.32
C THR A 192 19.03 9.22 1.66
N LEU A 193 20.33 9.12 1.96
CA LEU A 193 21.18 10.28 2.20
C LEU A 193 21.43 11.12 0.95
N ARG A 194 21.64 10.45 -0.19
CA ARG A 194 22.02 11.09 -1.47
C ARG A 194 20.83 11.62 -2.26
N ASN A 195 19.63 11.07 -2.06
CA ASN A 195 18.44 11.48 -2.79
C ASN A 195 17.79 12.71 -2.14
N SER A 196 17.89 13.86 -2.80
CA SER A 196 17.37 15.15 -2.32
C SER A 196 15.84 15.24 -2.32
N ALA A 197 15.14 14.36 -3.05
CA ALA A 197 13.68 14.30 -3.04
C ALA A 197 13.11 13.63 -1.78
N ILE A 198 13.95 12.98 -0.96
CA ILE A 198 13.54 12.37 0.30
C ILE A 198 13.61 13.40 1.43
N THR A 199 12.46 13.67 2.03
CA THR A 199 12.34 14.58 3.17
C THR A 199 13.14 14.08 4.38
N GLU A 200 13.55 15.02 5.25
CA GLU A 200 14.24 14.68 6.50
C GLU A 200 13.43 13.72 7.36
N ARG A 201 12.10 13.92 7.46
CA ARG A 201 11.20 13.01 8.16
C ARG A 201 11.30 11.58 7.64
N ASN A 202 11.20 11.39 6.32
CA ASN A 202 11.24 10.06 5.71
C ASN A 202 12.63 9.41 5.85
N ARG A 203 13.69 10.21 5.76
CA ARG A 203 15.07 9.78 5.99
C ARG A 203 15.26 9.25 7.41
N ASN A 204 14.76 9.97 8.41
CA ASN A 204 14.82 9.58 9.81
C ASN A 204 14.01 8.30 10.08
N GLN A 205 12.84 8.13 9.44
CA GLN A 205 12.06 6.89 9.52
C GLN A 205 12.83 5.69 8.95
N VAL A 206 13.45 5.84 7.77
CA VAL A 206 14.26 4.77 7.18
C VAL A 206 15.48 4.45 8.05
N HIS A 207 16.13 5.45 8.64
CA HIS A 207 17.26 5.22 9.54
C HIS A 207 16.84 4.38 10.77
N ARG A 208 15.74 4.75 11.43
CA ARG A 208 15.19 3.97 12.55
C ARG A 208 14.85 2.54 12.13
N PHE A 209 14.19 2.38 11.00
CA PHE A 209 13.87 1.06 10.44
C PHE A 209 15.13 0.22 10.22
N ILE A 210 16.20 0.80 9.65
CA ILE A 210 17.48 0.13 9.44
C ILE A 210 18.10 -0.30 10.77
N ASP A 211 18.13 0.58 11.77
CA ASP A 211 18.72 0.31 13.07
C ASP A 211 17.97 -0.81 13.81
N LEU A 212 16.65 -0.75 13.84
CA LEU A 212 15.79 -1.78 14.45
C LEU A 212 15.96 -3.12 13.74
N THR A 213 15.95 -3.14 12.41
CA THR A 213 16.17 -4.36 11.62
C THR A 213 17.54 -4.99 11.93
N ARG A 214 18.60 -4.18 12.05
CA ARG A 214 19.94 -4.66 12.42
C ARG A 214 19.98 -5.26 13.83
N LYS A 215 19.24 -4.68 14.78
CA LYS A 215 19.12 -5.23 16.13
C LYS A 215 18.40 -6.57 16.11
N MET A 216 17.23 -6.63 15.45
CA MET A 216 16.43 -7.84 15.32
C MET A 216 17.21 -8.98 14.67
N ALA A 217 17.99 -8.70 13.62
CA ALA A 217 18.80 -9.72 12.92
C ALA A 217 19.91 -10.35 13.79
N LYS A 218 20.23 -9.75 14.95
CA LYS A 218 21.20 -10.26 15.93
C LYS A 218 20.54 -10.95 17.11
N VAL A 219 19.22 -10.88 17.23
CA VAL A 219 18.48 -11.53 18.32
C VAL A 219 18.45 -13.02 18.04
N GLU A 220 18.95 -13.79 19.01
CA GLU A 220 18.97 -15.24 18.90
C GLU A 220 17.56 -15.81 19.09
N LYS A 221 17.27 -16.97 18.49
CA LYS A 221 15.90 -17.54 18.49
C LYS A 221 15.32 -17.80 19.89
N TRP A 222 16.16 -17.92 20.91
CA TRP A 222 15.74 -18.14 22.30
C TRP A 222 15.50 -16.84 23.08
N GLU A 223 15.81 -15.67 22.52
CA GLU A 223 15.54 -14.35 23.11
C GLU A 223 14.20 -13.78 22.59
N ALA A 224 13.11 -14.57 22.65
CA ALA A 224 11.82 -14.20 22.06
C ALA A 224 11.25 -12.88 22.65
N GLU A 225 11.37 -12.67 23.97
CA GLU A 225 10.91 -11.45 24.66
C GLU A 225 11.60 -10.19 24.11
N LYS A 226 12.91 -10.26 23.84
CA LYS A 226 13.69 -9.15 23.28
C LYS A 226 13.30 -8.83 21.85
N LEU A 227 12.86 -9.83 21.09
CA LEU A 227 12.30 -9.62 19.76
C LEU A 227 10.96 -8.90 19.83
N GLU A 228 10.09 -9.28 20.78
CA GLU A 228 8.80 -8.61 21.02
C GLU A 228 9.00 -7.14 21.43
N GLU A 229 9.91 -6.85 22.36
CA GLU A 229 10.23 -5.47 22.76
C GLU A 229 10.74 -4.59 21.60
N LEU A 230 11.48 -5.18 20.64
CA LEU A 230 11.93 -4.47 19.45
C LEU A 230 10.80 -4.25 18.44
N LEU A 231 9.83 -5.17 18.35
CA LEU A 231 8.67 -5.05 17.48
C LEU A 231 7.72 -3.96 17.96
N GLU A 232 7.60 -3.72 19.27
CA GLU A 232 6.80 -2.62 19.84
C GLU A 232 7.35 -1.22 19.54
N GLN A 233 8.62 -1.12 19.14
CA GLN A 233 9.27 0.16 18.80
C GLN A 233 9.11 0.58 17.33
N LEU A 234 8.53 -0.30 16.49
CA LEU A 234 8.25 -0.07 15.07
C LEU A 234 6.92 0.66 14.87
#